data_AF-A0AA40KVZ3-F1
#
_entry.id   AF-A0AA40KVZ3-F1
#
_cell.length_a   1.000
_cell.length_b   1.000
_cell.length_c   1.000
_cell.angle_alpha   90.00
_cell.angle_beta   90.00
_cell.angle_gamma   90.00
#
_symmetry.space_group_name_H-M   'P 1'
#
loop_
_entity.id
_entity.type
_entity.pdbx_description
1 polymer ?
#
loop_
_entity_poly.entity_id
_entity_poly.type
_entity_poly.pdbx_seq_one_letter_code
_entity_poly.pdbx_strand_id
1 'polypeptide(L)'
;MTTSKRNNMDFPRSLVTSIFLILLFSADRNVSVAQEISIFSFIHDLIQYNVAGIPLIHEQTQWDFNPEDGKQRRIRYEKENGRHGEIAIEKIGMGVGNEEPLRRTA
;
A
#
# COMPACT_ATOMS: atom_id res chain seq x y z
N MET A 1 40.56 57.45 7.54
CA MET A 1 40.43 55.98 7.37
C MET A 1 39.08 55.58 7.93
N THR A 2 38.04 55.54 7.10
CA THR A 2 36.65 55.33 7.51
C THR A 2 36.30 53.84 7.39
N THR A 3 36.21 53.16 8.52
CA THR A 3 35.75 51.76 8.58
C THR A 3 34.27 51.68 8.26
N SER A 4 33.96 51.29 7.02
CA SER A 4 32.63 50.87 6.60
C SER A 4 32.21 49.66 7.42
N LYS A 5 31.38 49.90 8.46
CA LYS A 5 30.72 48.87 9.26
C LYS A 5 29.70 48.15 8.37
N ARG A 6 30.17 47.19 7.57
CA ARG A 6 29.34 46.35 6.70
C ARG A 6 28.40 45.53 7.60
N ASN A 7 27.10 45.69 7.41
CA ASN A 7 26.04 45.09 8.21
C ASN A 7 26.10 43.56 8.18
N ASN A 8 26.71 42.97 9.20
CA ASN A 8 26.86 41.52 9.35
C ASN A 8 25.50 40.79 9.59
N MET A 9 24.43 41.54 9.90
CA MET A 9 23.09 40.99 10.14
C MET A 9 22.27 40.80 8.85
N ASP A 10 22.72 41.35 7.72
CA ASP A 10 22.02 41.24 6.44
C ASP A 10 22.40 39.94 5.71
N PHE A 11 23.59 39.41 5.98
CA PHE A 11 24.08 38.17 5.37
C PHE A 11 23.27 36.92 5.76
N PRO A 12 23.03 36.60 7.05
CA PRO A 12 22.23 35.43 7.41
C PRO A 12 20.76 35.58 6.99
N ARG A 13 20.22 36.80 7.02
CA ARG A 13 18.85 37.08 6.55
C ARG A 13 18.73 36.90 5.05
N SER A 14 19.67 37.47 4.29
CA SER A 14 19.76 37.31 2.83
C SER A 14 19.91 35.84 2.45
N LEU A 15 20.75 35.10 3.18
CA LEU A 15 20.93 33.65 3.00
C LEU A 15 19.63 32.89 3.23
N VAL A 16 18.93 33.15 4.35
CA VAL A 16 17.64 32.51 4.66
C VAL A 16 16.60 32.84 3.58
N THR A 17 16.51 34.11 3.14
CA THR A 17 15.60 34.48 2.05
C THR A 17 15.96 33.80 0.73
N SER A 18 17.25 33.65 0.44
CA SER A 18 17.70 32.98 -0.79
C SER A 18 17.40 31.49 -0.76
N ILE A 19 17.63 30.81 0.38
CA ILE A 19 17.27 29.40 0.57
C ILE A 19 15.76 29.22 0.42
N PHE A 20 14.96 30.10 1.02
CA PHE A 20 13.49 30.04 0.92
C PHE A 20 13.01 30.20 -0.53
N LEU A 21 13.60 31.14 -1.27
CA LEU A 21 13.30 31.34 -2.70
C LEU A 21 13.73 30.14 -3.56
N ILE A 22 14.87 29.52 -3.28
CA ILE A 22 15.33 28.32 -3.99
C ILE A 22 14.40 27.14 -3.71
N LEU A 23 13.95 26.96 -2.47
CA LEU A 23 12.99 25.90 -2.10
C LEU A 23 11.64 26.09 -2.80
N LEU A 24 11.11 27.32 -2.82
CA LEU A 24 9.86 27.64 -3.53
C LEU A 24 9.99 27.38 -5.03
N PHE A 25 11.09 27.82 -5.64
CA PHE A 25 11.34 27.61 -7.06
C PHE A 25 11.56 26.12 -7.42
N SER A 26 12.14 25.35 -6.50
CA SER A 26 12.30 23.90 -6.65
C SER A 26 10.97 23.17 -6.52
N ALA A 27 10.05 23.64 -5.67
CA ALA A 27 8.71 23.08 -5.57
C ALA A 27 7.96 23.20 -6.91
N ASP A 28 8.00 24.37 -7.55
CA ASP A 28 7.40 24.59 -8.88
C ASP A 28 8.01 23.67 -9.96
N ARG A 29 9.33 23.49 -9.96
CA ARG A 29 9.99 22.62 -10.96
C ARG A 29 9.70 21.14 -10.75
N ASN A 30 9.59 20.67 -9.51
CA ASN A 30 9.24 19.28 -9.21
C ASN A 30 7.75 18.98 -9.52
N VAL A 31 6.88 19.98 -9.43
CA VAL A 31 5.46 19.87 -9.81
C VAL A 31 5.27 19.88 -11.33
N SER A 32 6.18 20.47 -12.11
CA SER A 32 6.02 20.58 -13.57
C SER A 32 6.21 19.29 -14.37
N VAL A 33 6.61 18.17 -13.75
CA VAL A 33 6.76 16.86 -14.44
C VAL A 33 5.60 15.90 -14.12
N ALA A 34 4.74 16.24 -13.16
CA ALA A 34 3.52 15.49 -12.86
C ALA A 34 2.33 16.38 -13.21
N GLN A 35 1.58 15.97 -14.25
CA GLN A 35 0.15 16.19 -14.46
C GLN A 35 -0.50 17.24 -13.54
N GLU A 36 -0.95 18.38 -14.09
CA GLU A 36 -1.54 19.53 -13.38
C GLU A 36 -2.14 19.17 -12.01
N ILE A 37 -1.33 19.32 -10.95
CA ILE A 37 -1.79 19.04 -9.58
C ILE A 37 -2.71 20.19 -9.20
N SER A 38 -3.99 20.03 -9.55
CA SER A 38 -5.04 20.92 -9.10
C SER A 38 -5.12 20.85 -7.58
N ILE A 39 -5.26 21.99 -6.91
CA ILE A 39 -5.48 22.07 -5.45
C ILE A 39 -6.63 21.15 -5.02
N PHE A 40 -7.62 20.99 -5.90
CA PHE A 40 -8.71 20.04 -5.69
C PHE A 40 -8.22 18.58 -5.62
N SER A 41 -7.36 18.14 -6.53
CA SER A 41 -6.79 16.78 -6.52
C SER A 41 -5.96 16.51 -5.26
N PHE A 42 -5.18 17.51 -4.81
CA PHE A 42 -4.42 17.39 -3.57
C PHE A 42 -5.33 17.23 -2.33
N ILE A 43 -6.36 18.06 -2.20
CA ILE A 43 -7.30 17.98 -1.06
C ILE A 43 -8.09 16.67 -1.12
N HIS A 44 -8.56 16.28 -2.30
CA HIS A 44 -9.25 15.01 -2.53
C HIS A 44 -8.40 13.83 -2.06
N ASP A 45 -7.14 13.77 -2.51
CA ASP A 45 -6.24 12.67 -2.19
C ASP A 45 -5.91 12.65 -0.69
N LEU A 46 -5.65 13.81 -0.08
CA LEU A 46 -5.41 13.92 1.36
C LEU A 46 -6.58 13.33 2.17
N ILE A 47 -7.82 13.68 1.81
CA ILE A 47 -9.01 13.15 2.50
C ILE A 47 -9.16 11.66 2.22
N GLN A 48 -9.02 11.22 0.97
CA GLN A 48 -9.12 9.82 0.57
C GLN A 48 -8.16 8.94 1.36
N TYR A 49 -6.86 9.29 1.40
CA TYR A 49 -5.84 8.48 2.06
C TYR A 49 -6.01 8.41 3.59
N ASN A 50 -6.52 9.47 4.23
CA ASN A 50 -6.61 9.54 5.69
C ASN A 50 -7.96 9.06 6.25
N VAL A 51 -9.06 9.29 5.52
CA VAL A 51 -10.41 8.97 5.99
C VAL A 51 -10.92 7.66 5.40
N ALA A 52 -10.76 7.48 4.09
CA ALA A 52 -11.26 6.31 3.37
C ALA A 52 -10.20 5.21 3.16
N GLY A 53 -8.93 5.53 3.41
CA GLY A 53 -7.80 4.65 3.13
C GLY A 53 -7.41 4.64 1.65
N ILE A 54 -6.32 3.90 1.36
CA ILE A 54 -5.86 3.68 -0.03
C ILE A 54 -7.02 3.04 -0.80
N PRO A 55 -7.45 3.61 -1.95
CA PRO A 55 -8.46 2.97 -2.77
C PRO A 55 -7.90 1.64 -3.30
N LEU A 56 -8.16 0.54 -2.60
CA LEU A 56 -7.93 -0.80 -3.13
C LEU A 56 -9.01 -1.07 -4.18
N ILE A 57 -8.66 -0.81 -5.43
CA ILE A 57 -9.42 -1.30 -6.58
C ILE A 57 -9.27 -2.83 -6.55
N HIS A 58 -10.30 -3.50 -6.03
CA HIS A 58 -10.36 -4.95 -6.13
C HIS A 58 -10.56 -5.28 -7.61
N GLU A 59 -9.57 -5.92 -8.22
CA GLU A 59 -9.71 -6.43 -9.57
C GLU A 59 -10.88 -7.43 -9.58
N GLN A 60 -11.89 -7.18 -10.41
CA GLN A 60 -12.99 -8.12 -10.58
C GLN A 60 -12.50 -9.28 -11.43
N THR A 61 -11.90 -10.29 -10.79
CA THR A 61 -11.54 -11.53 -11.45
C THR A 61 -12.77 -12.42 -11.60
N GLN A 62 -13.14 -12.75 -12.84
CA GLN A 62 -14.14 -13.76 -13.12
C GLN A 62 -13.52 -15.14 -13.01
N TRP A 63 -14.06 -15.98 -12.14
CA TRP A 63 -13.66 -17.37 -12.00
C TRP A 63 -14.68 -18.25 -12.70
N ASP A 64 -14.22 -19.09 -13.62
CA ASP A 64 -15.04 -20.18 -14.17
C ASP A 64 -15.16 -21.29 -13.12
N PHE A 65 -16.11 -21.12 -12.19
CA PHE A 65 -16.32 -22.08 -11.12
C PHE A 65 -17.15 -23.26 -11.61
N ASN A 66 -16.47 -24.36 -11.93
CA ASN A 66 -17.10 -25.66 -12.09
C ASN A 66 -17.07 -26.44 -10.76
N PRO A 67 -18.21 -26.73 -10.13
CA PRO A 67 -18.26 -27.46 -8.86
C PRO A 67 -17.71 -28.89 -8.97
N GLU A 68 -17.77 -29.51 -10.15
CA GLU A 68 -17.24 -30.86 -10.36
C GLU A 68 -15.71 -30.87 -10.37
N ASP A 69 -15.06 -29.82 -10.89
CA ASP A 69 -13.61 -29.70 -10.87
C ASP A 69 -13.08 -29.65 -9.43
N GLY A 70 -13.79 -28.97 -8.53
CA GLY A 70 -13.46 -28.92 -7.10
C GLY A 70 -13.47 -30.31 -6.46
N LYS A 71 -14.49 -31.13 -6.75
CA LYS A 71 -14.59 -32.51 -6.27
C LYS A 71 -13.46 -33.38 -6.82
N GLN A 72 -13.14 -33.26 -8.11
CA GLN A 72 -12.06 -34.03 -8.74
C GLN A 72 -10.68 -33.64 -8.19
N ARG A 73 -10.44 -32.33 -7.97
CA ARG A 73 -9.21 -31.83 -7.36
C ARG A 73 -9.02 -32.35 -5.95
N ARG A 74 -10.09 -32.40 -5.14
CA ARG A 74 -10.07 -32.99 -3.79
C ARG A 74 -9.61 -34.44 -3.83
N ILE A 75 -10.27 -35.27 -4.64
CA ILE A 75 -9.96 -36.71 -4.76
C ILE A 75 -8.52 -36.93 -5.20
N ARG A 76 -8.05 -36.13 -6.18
CA ARG A 76 -6.65 -36.21 -6.66
C ARG A 76 -5.66 -35.87 -5.55
N TYR A 77 -5.91 -34.77 -4.83
CA TYR A 77 -5.03 -34.32 -3.76
C TYR A 77 -4.96 -35.32 -2.60
N GLU A 78 -6.09 -35.90 -2.20
CA GLU A 78 -6.14 -37.00 -1.21
C GLU A 78 -5.39 -38.24 -1.70
N LYS A 79 -5.53 -38.60 -2.98
CA LYS A 79 -4.82 -39.76 -3.57
C LYS A 79 -3.30 -39.56 -3.58
N GLU A 80 -2.84 -38.35 -3.87
CA GLU A 80 -1.41 -38.02 -3.96
C GLU A 80 -0.75 -37.86 -2.57
N ASN A 81 -1.50 -37.40 -1.56
CA ASN A 81 -0.96 -37.04 -0.24
C ASN A 81 -1.46 -37.94 0.91
N GLY A 82 -2.32 -38.92 0.60
CA GLY A 82 -2.90 -39.84 1.57
C GLY A 82 -3.62 -39.13 2.73
N ARG A 83 -3.43 -39.64 3.95
CA ARG A 83 -4.03 -39.09 5.17
C ARG A 83 -3.69 -37.62 5.41
N HIS A 84 -2.50 -37.17 4.99
CA HIS A 84 -2.10 -35.78 5.14
C HIS A 84 -2.85 -34.85 4.18
N GLY A 85 -3.22 -35.35 2.99
CA GLY A 85 -4.03 -34.60 2.04
C GLY A 85 -5.43 -34.31 2.57
N GLU A 86 -6.09 -35.33 3.12
CA GLU A 86 -7.41 -35.20 3.77
C GLU A 86 -7.38 -34.17 4.90
N ILE A 87 -6.40 -34.27 5.82
CA ILE A 87 -6.23 -33.34 6.93
C ILE A 87 -6.01 -31.91 6.43
N ALA A 88 -5.20 -31.72 5.38
CA ALA A 88 -4.92 -30.39 4.85
C ALA A 88 -6.18 -29.74 4.24
N ILE A 89 -7.00 -30.50 3.49
CA ILE A 89 -8.28 -30.00 2.95
C ILE A 89 -9.21 -29.60 4.08
N GLU A 90 -9.30 -30.43 5.13
CA GLU A 90 -10.13 -30.16 6.30
C GLU A 90 -9.70 -28.86 7.01
N LYS A 91 -8.39 -28.66 7.23
CA LYS A 91 -7.86 -27.43 7.85
C LYS A 91 -8.12 -26.19 7.02
N ILE A 92 -8.01 -26.28 5.69
CA ILE A 92 -8.35 -25.16 4.78
C ILE A 92 -9.84 -24.80 4.91
N GLY A 93 -10.72 -25.81 4.99
CA GLY A 93 -12.17 -25.59 5.13
C GLY A 93 -12.61 -25.07 6.50
N MET A 94 -11.85 -25.38 7.56
CA MET A 94 -12.17 -24.94 8.92
C MET A 94 -11.94 -23.45 9.16
N GLY A 95 -11.00 -22.81 8.47
CA GLY A 95 -10.62 -21.42 8.72
C GLY A 95 -9.70 -21.26 9.95
N VAL A 96 -9.08 -20.09 10.09
CA VAL A 96 -8.06 -19.83 11.13
C VAL A 96 -8.73 -19.63 12.50
N GLY A 97 -8.30 -20.41 13.50
CA GLY A 97 -8.73 -20.26 14.89
C GLY A 97 -9.84 -21.20 15.36
N ASN A 98 -10.31 -22.11 14.50
CA ASN A 98 -11.25 -23.16 14.90
C ASN A 98 -10.50 -24.37 15.44
N GLU A 99 -11.05 -24.99 16.50
CA GLU A 99 -10.47 -26.17 17.13
C GLU A 99 -10.55 -27.37 16.19
N GLU A 100 -9.43 -28.10 16.04
CA GLU A 100 -9.42 -29.33 15.26
C GLU A 100 -10.32 -30.39 15.93
N PRO A 101 -11.20 -31.07 15.17
CA PRO A 101 -12.04 -32.11 15.72
C PRO A 101 -11.16 -33.24 16.27
N LEU A 102 -11.46 -33.67 17.50
CA LEU A 102 -10.73 -34.73 18.18
C LEU A 102 -10.81 -36.04 17.37
N ARG A 103 -9.76 -36.34 16.59
CA ARG A 103 -9.65 -37.62 15.89
C ARG A 103 -9.32 -38.70 16.91
N ARG A 104 -10.19 -39.70 17.05
CA ARG A 104 -9.84 -40.95 17.73
C ARG A 104 -8.77 -41.64 16.89
N THR A 105 -7.55 -41.68 17.41
CA THR A 105 -6.50 -42.54 16.86
C THR A 105 -6.95 -43.99 17.05
N ALA A 106 -7.35 -44.63 15.96
CA ALA A 106 -7.53 -46.08 15.87
C ALA A 106 -6.22 -46.73 15.40
#